data_AF-A0A060C7L9-F1
#
_entry.id   AF-A0A060C7L9-F1
#
_cell.length_a   1.000
_cell.length_b   1.000
_cell.length_c   1.000
_cell.angle_alpha   90.00
_cell.angle_beta   90.00
_cell.angle_gamma   90.00
#
_symmetry.space_group_name_H-M   'P 1'
#
loop_
_entity.id
_entity.type
_entity.pdbx_description
1 polymer ?
#
loop_
_entity_poly.entity_id
_entity_poly.type
_entity_poly.pdbx_seq_one_letter_code
_entity_poly.pdbx_strand_id
1 'polypeptide(L)'
;WLRTRYGDLDTLNRAWGTAFWSLRITDWAQVDAPRATTDFRNPGHTLDWSRFHSDLLLAQFVVERDGIRRSDPDTPVLTNFMGLYPKARLLGVGTREADAVANDNVSRPERPAWCADLRIRQRPDAFARRHQAVPAAGAGRVRRCSGSR
;
A
#
# COMPACT_ATOMS: atom_id res chain seq x y z
N TRP A 1 -11.05 -13.47 -6.18
CA TRP A 1 -10.29 -12.34 -6.75
C TRP A 1 -10.04 -12.49 -8.25
N LEU A 2 -9.23 -13.45 -8.72
CA LEU A 2 -8.93 -13.59 -10.16
C LEU A 2 -10.17 -13.89 -11.02
N ARG A 3 -11.08 -14.77 -10.55
CA ARG A 3 -12.38 -15.01 -11.19
C ARG A 3 -13.21 -13.72 -11.33
N THR A 4 -13.24 -12.89 -10.29
CA THR A 4 -13.92 -11.58 -10.32
C THR A 4 -13.27 -10.61 -11.29
N ARG A 5 -11.92 -10.63 -11.38
CA ARG A 5 -11.14 -9.71 -12.21
C ARG A 5 -11.17 -10.05 -13.69
N TYR A 6 -11.08 -11.33 -14.04
CA TYR A 6 -10.90 -11.79 -15.41
C TYR A 6 -12.11 -12.54 -15.99
N GLY A 7 -13.04 -12.98 -15.13
CA GLY A 7 -14.21 -13.77 -15.53
C GLY A 7 -13.84 -15.22 -15.84
N ASP A 8 -13.02 -15.43 -16.88
CA ASP A 8 -12.66 -16.72 -17.44
C ASP A 8 -11.13 -16.93 -17.56
N LEU A 9 -10.74 -18.19 -17.79
CA LEU A 9 -9.33 -18.59 -17.91
C LEU A 9 -8.69 -18.13 -19.22
N ASP A 10 -9.44 -17.97 -20.31
CA ASP A 10 -8.86 -17.52 -21.58
C ASP A 10 -8.42 -16.05 -21.49
N THR A 11 -9.22 -15.23 -20.84
CA THR A 11 -8.92 -13.82 -20.55
C THR A 11 -7.72 -13.72 -19.60
N LEU A 12 -7.66 -14.55 -18.55
CA LEU A 12 -6.49 -14.61 -17.67
C LEU A 12 -5.22 -15.06 -18.42
N ASN A 13 -5.31 -16.14 -19.18
CA ASN A 13 -4.17 -16.69 -19.95
C ASN A 13 -3.61 -15.67 -20.94
N ARG A 14 -4.47 -14.92 -21.63
CA ARG A 14 -4.06 -13.81 -22.51
C ARG A 14 -3.38 -12.69 -21.72
N ALA A 15 -3.96 -12.25 -20.60
CA ALA A 15 -3.42 -11.16 -19.78
C ALA A 15 -2.05 -11.51 -19.16
N TRP A 16 -1.86 -12.77 -18.75
CA TRP A 16 -0.61 -13.25 -18.17
C TRP A 16 0.40 -13.74 -19.21
N GLY A 17 0.02 -13.87 -20.48
CA GLY A 17 0.91 -14.38 -21.52
C GLY A 17 1.35 -15.84 -21.29
N THR A 18 0.44 -16.68 -20.78
CA THR A 18 0.77 -18.05 -20.35
C THR A 18 1.12 -19.03 -21.47
N ALA A 19 0.98 -18.62 -22.74
CA ALA A 19 1.51 -19.37 -23.87
C ALA A 19 3.04 -19.45 -23.83
N PHE A 20 3.71 -18.45 -23.24
CA PHE A 20 5.14 -18.46 -23.03
C PHE A 20 5.53 -19.53 -22.01
N TRP A 21 6.52 -20.35 -22.35
CA TRP A 21 7.00 -21.47 -21.53
C TRP A 21 5.90 -22.47 -21.12
N SER A 22 4.86 -22.61 -21.95
CA SER A 22 3.77 -23.58 -21.74
C SER A 22 3.10 -23.48 -20.37
N LEU A 23 3.01 -22.27 -19.82
CA LEU A 23 2.39 -21.98 -18.51
C LEU A 23 0.85 -21.92 -18.57
N ARG A 24 0.22 -22.48 -19.61
CA ARG A 24 -1.23 -22.35 -19.86
C ARG A 24 -2.03 -22.99 -18.73
N ILE A 25 -2.95 -22.22 -18.16
CA ILE A 25 -3.83 -22.64 -17.07
C ILE A 25 -5.13 -23.14 -17.69
N THR A 26 -5.49 -24.40 -17.41
CA THR A 26 -6.72 -25.04 -17.90
C THR A 26 -7.78 -25.21 -16.83
N ASP A 27 -7.41 -25.10 -15.55
CA ASP A 27 -8.34 -25.12 -14.43
C ASP A 27 -7.94 -24.11 -13.35
N TRP A 28 -8.94 -23.54 -12.65
CA TRP A 28 -8.68 -22.57 -11.59
C TRP A 28 -7.90 -23.14 -10.39
N ALA A 29 -8.01 -24.44 -10.13
CA ALA A 29 -7.26 -25.12 -9.06
C ALA A 29 -5.76 -25.20 -9.35
N GLN A 30 -5.33 -24.94 -10.59
CA GLN A 30 -3.90 -24.85 -10.94
C GLN A 30 -3.29 -23.50 -10.56
N VAL A 31 -4.12 -22.50 -10.20
CA VAL A 31 -3.63 -21.18 -9.82
C VAL A 31 -3.33 -21.16 -8.33
N ASP A 32 -2.04 -21.07 -8.00
CA ASP A 32 -1.53 -20.98 -6.65
C ASP A 32 -0.84 -19.65 -6.37
N ALA A 33 -0.61 -19.33 -5.10
CA ALA A 33 0.27 -18.24 -4.72
C ALA A 33 1.66 -18.38 -5.38
N PRO A 34 2.32 -17.28 -5.81
CA PRO A 34 3.67 -17.34 -6.36
C PRO A 34 4.64 -18.06 -5.42
N ARG A 35 5.16 -19.20 -5.88
CA ARG A 35 6.17 -20.00 -5.18
C ARG A 35 7.57 -19.64 -5.67
N ALA A 36 8.58 -20.17 -4.98
CA ALA A 36 9.94 -20.17 -5.51
C ALA A 36 9.96 -20.97 -6.82
N THR A 37 10.53 -20.37 -7.87
CA THR A 37 10.71 -20.98 -9.19
C THR A 37 12.21 -21.07 -9.45
N THR A 38 12.64 -22.05 -10.25
CA THR A 38 14.03 -22.16 -10.71
C THR A 38 14.43 -20.96 -11.56
N ASP A 39 13.48 -20.43 -12.34
CA ASP A 39 13.69 -19.34 -13.29
C ASP A 39 12.80 -18.12 -12.96
N PHE A 40 12.53 -17.27 -13.96
CA PHE A 40 11.72 -16.07 -13.82
C PHE A 40 10.26 -16.38 -13.49
N ARG A 41 9.70 -15.63 -12.54
CA ARG A 41 8.26 -15.64 -12.27
C ARG A 41 7.50 -14.91 -13.37
N ASN A 42 6.30 -15.41 -13.68
CA ASN A 42 5.39 -14.69 -14.55
C ASN A 42 5.07 -13.29 -13.93
N PRO A 43 5.32 -12.19 -14.65
CA PRO A 43 5.14 -10.84 -14.11
C PRO A 43 3.67 -10.50 -13.88
N GLY A 44 2.77 -10.97 -14.75
CA GLY A 44 1.31 -10.81 -14.58
C GLY A 44 0.83 -11.49 -13.30
N HIS A 45 1.26 -12.72 -13.09
CA HIS A 45 0.97 -13.47 -11.86
C HIS A 45 1.50 -12.75 -10.60
N THR A 46 2.77 -12.30 -10.63
CA THR A 46 3.40 -11.63 -9.47
C THR A 46 2.72 -10.29 -9.13
N LEU A 47 2.32 -9.53 -10.16
CA LEU A 47 1.64 -8.26 -9.98
C LEU A 47 0.23 -8.45 -9.42
N ASP A 48 -0.52 -9.41 -9.96
CA ASP A 48 -1.86 -9.72 -9.48
C ASP A 48 -1.86 -10.29 -8.07
N TRP A 49 -0.83 -11.06 -7.70
CA TRP A 49 -0.63 -11.48 -6.32
C TRP A 49 -0.40 -10.29 -5.37
N SER A 50 0.35 -9.29 -5.82
CA SER A 50 0.58 -8.06 -5.03
C SER A 50 -0.71 -7.24 -4.88
N ARG A 51 -1.53 -7.15 -5.94
CA ARG A 51 -2.85 -6.50 -5.92
C ARG A 51 -3.85 -7.25 -5.03
N PHE A 52 -3.87 -8.58 -5.11
CA PHE A 52 -4.72 -9.41 -4.25
C PHE A 52 -4.44 -9.14 -2.77
N HIS A 53 -3.16 -9.12 -2.37
CA HIS A 53 -2.79 -8.80 -1.00
C HIS A 53 -3.17 -7.38 -0.57
N SER A 54 -2.99 -6.41 -1.48
CA SER A 54 -3.41 -5.02 -1.29
C SER A 54 -4.91 -4.96 -0.94
N ASP A 55 -5.74 -5.63 -1.75
CA ASP A 55 -7.19 -5.64 -1.58
C ASP A 55 -7.61 -6.39 -0.31
N LEU A 56 -6.93 -7.48 0.07
CA LEU A 56 -7.19 -8.18 1.33
C LEU A 56 -6.89 -7.31 2.56
N LEU A 57 -5.77 -6.60 2.56
CA LEU A 57 -5.40 -5.70 3.66
C LEU A 57 -6.38 -4.53 3.77
N LEU A 58 -6.85 -4.00 2.64
CA LEU A 58 -7.92 -2.99 2.64
C LEU A 58 -9.22 -3.55 3.21
N ALA A 59 -9.64 -4.74 2.76
CA ALA A 59 -10.88 -5.36 3.24
C ALA A 59 -10.85 -5.59 4.75
N GLN A 60 -9.71 -6.05 5.29
CA GLN A 60 -9.51 -6.20 6.72
C GLN A 60 -9.61 -4.84 7.45
N PHE A 61 -8.95 -3.81 6.94
CA PHE A 61 -9.01 -2.46 7.52
C PHE A 61 -10.45 -1.92 7.56
N VAL A 62 -11.22 -2.11 6.48
CA VAL A 62 -12.62 -1.68 6.40
C VAL A 62 -13.47 -2.40 7.46
N VAL A 63 -13.29 -3.71 7.62
CA VAL A 63 -14.00 -4.49 8.65
C VAL A 63 -13.69 -3.98 10.05
N GLU A 64 -12.42 -3.68 10.35
CA GLU A 64 -11.99 -3.15 11.64
C GLU A 64 -12.54 -1.73 11.89
N ARG A 65 -12.39 -0.84 10.91
CA ARG A 65 -12.92 0.52 10.95
C ARG A 65 -14.43 0.51 11.18
N ASP A 66 -15.17 -0.28 10.41
CA ASP A 66 -16.63 -0.37 10.54
C ASP A 66 -17.02 -0.97 11.90
N GLY A 67 -16.19 -1.85 12.45
CA GLY A 67 -16.29 -2.33 13.84
C GLY A 67 -16.20 -1.21 14.86
N ILE A 68 -15.18 -0.36 14.74
CA ILE A 68 -15.00 0.83 15.60
C ILE A 68 -16.17 1.79 15.43
N ARG A 69 -16.56 2.10 14.19
CA ARG A 69 -17.63 3.05 13.86
C ARG A 69 -19.00 2.68 14.41
N ARG A 70 -19.27 1.38 14.60
CA ARG A 70 -20.51 0.92 15.27
C ARG A 70 -20.57 1.28 16.75
N SER A 71 -19.42 1.39 17.41
CA SER A 71 -19.32 1.67 18.85
C SER A 71 -18.94 3.13 19.15
N ASP A 72 -18.19 3.76 18.26
CA ASP A 72 -17.74 5.15 18.34
C ASP A 72 -17.82 5.80 16.94
N PRO A 73 -18.88 6.56 16.66
CA PRO A 73 -19.07 7.18 15.35
C PRO A 73 -18.16 8.40 15.12
N ASP A 74 -17.57 8.99 16.17
CA ASP A 74 -16.96 10.33 16.09
C ASP A 74 -15.42 10.29 16.12
N THR A 75 -14.81 9.34 16.82
CA THR A 75 -13.34 9.28 16.93
C THR A 75 -12.68 8.99 15.59
N PRO A 76 -11.65 9.74 15.15
CA PRO A 76 -10.95 9.47 13.89
C PRO A 76 -10.26 8.10 13.90
N VAL A 77 -10.43 7.33 12.82
CA VAL A 77 -9.73 6.06 12.61
C VAL A 77 -8.48 6.31 11.79
N LEU A 78 -7.33 5.85 12.29
CA LEU A 78 -6.03 6.02 11.65
C LEU A 78 -5.27 4.71 11.54
N THR A 79 -4.34 4.65 10.60
CA THR A 79 -3.36 3.57 10.48
C THR A 79 -1.96 4.16 10.31
N ASN A 80 -0.95 3.50 10.87
CA ASN A 80 0.45 3.83 10.65
C ASN A 80 1.04 3.04 9.47
N PHE A 81 1.90 3.71 8.69
CA PHE A 81 2.73 3.11 7.65
C PHE A 81 4.19 3.03 8.13
N MET A 82 5.05 2.30 7.41
CA MET A 82 6.46 2.14 7.77
C MET A 82 7.40 2.67 6.68
N GLY A 83 7.52 3.99 6.54
CA GLY A 83 8.49 4.65 5.66
C GLY A 83 8.53 4.12 4.23
N LEU A 84 9.73 3.78 3.74
CA LEU A 84 9.96 3.20 2.40
C LEU A 84 9.62 1.71 2.28
N TYR A 85 8.82 1.13 3.18
CA TYR A 85 8.48 -0.28 3.11
C TYR A 85 7.86 -0.59 1.73
N PRO A 86 8.49 -1.41 0.88
CA PRO A 86 8.06 -1.56 -0.52
C PRO A 86 6.62 -2.08 -0.64
N LYS A 87 6.17 -2.89 0.32
CA LYS A 87 4.79 -3.36 0.38
C LYS A 87 3.81 -2.31 0.92
N ALA A 88 4.28 -1.23 1.55
CA ALA A 88 3.41 -0.11 1.94
C ALA A 88 2.85 0.67 0.74
N ARG A 89 3.49 0.61 -0.45
CA ARG A 89 2.89 1.12 -1.68
C ARG A 89 1.63 0.35 -2.11
N LEU A 90 1.50 -0.92 -1.70
CA LEU A 90 0.29 -1.72 -1.88
C LEU A 90 -0.77 -1.38 -0.82
N LEU A 91 -0.43 -0.69 0.26
CA LEU A 91 -1.39 -0.19 1.25
C LEU A 91 -2.02 1.16 0.84
N GLY A 92 -1.73 1.68 -0.36
CA GLY A 92 -2.30 2.96 -0.85
C GLY A 92 -3.83 3.01 -0.84
N VAL A 93 -4.49 1.86 -0.74
CA VAL A 93 -5.94 1.71 -0.55
C VAL A 93 -6.42 2.11 0.86
N GLY A 94 -5.62 1.89 1.92
CA GLY A 94 -5.97 2.32 3.29
C GLY A 94 -6.07 3.84 3.45
N THR A 95 -5.43 4.61 2.55
CA THR A 95 -5.52 6.08 2.55
C THR A 95 -6.89 6.62 2.13
N ARG A 96 -7.76 5.81 1.53
CA ARG A 96 -9.12 6.22 1.13
C ARG A 96 -10.12 6.05 2.26
N GLU A 97 -9.91 5.06 3.11
CA GLU A 97 -10.88 4.62 4.12
C GLU A 97 -10.54 5.13 5.53
N ALA A 98 -9.28 5.52 5.78
CA ALA A 98 -8.83 6.12 7.03
C ALA A 98 -9.04 7.64 7.05
N ASP A 99 -9.34 8.21 8.21
CA ASP A 99 -9.50 9.66 8.40
C ASP A 99 -8.15 10.39 8.44
N ALA A 100 -7.12 9.70 8.93
CA ALA A 100 -5.75 10.19 8.98
C ALA A 100 -4.76 9.02 8.84
N VAL A 101 -3.51 9.33 8.49
CA VAL A 101 -2.46 8.32 8.31
C VAL A 101 -1.22 8.69 9.10
N ALA A 102 -0.67 7.79 9.88
CA ALA A 102 0.62 8.00 10.53
C ALA A 102 1.73 7.32 9.71
N ASN A 103 2.99 7.71 9.92
CA ASN A 103 4.11 6.99 9.33
C ASN A 103 5.25 6.88 10.33
N ASP A 104 5.62 5.65 10.63
CA ASP A 104 6.66 5.30 11.59
C ASP A 104 8.02 5.52 10.93
N ASN A 105 8.60 6.68 11.21
CA ASN A 105 9.93 7.04 10.78
C ASN A 105 10.94 6.69 11.88
N VAL A 106 11.47 5.47 11.82
CA VAL A 106 12.55 5.03 12.73
C VAL A 106 13.90 5.44 12.15
N SER A 107 14.38 6.62 12.53
CA SER A 107 15.74 7.07 12.24
C SER A 107 16.73 6.25 13.04
N ARG A 108 17.53 5.40 12.38
CA ARG A 108 18.72 4.85 13.02
C ARG A 108 19.82 5.91 12.97
N PRO A 109 20.55 6.16 14.07
CA PRO A 109 21.63 7.16 14.10
C PRO A 109 22.73 6.90 13.05
N GLU A 110 22.83 5.65 12.60
CA GLU A 110 23.82 5.14 11.65
C GLU A 110 23.38 5.30 10.18
N ARG A 111 22.14 5.75 9.93
CA ARG A 111 21.62 5.92 8.57
C ARG A 111 21.49 7.39 8.17
N PRO A 112 21.82 7.73 6.91
CA PRO A 112 21.79 9.12 6.44
C PRO A 112 20.38 9.73 6.50
N ALA A 113 20.32 11.02 6.86
CA ALA A 113 19.12 11.76 7.24
C ALA A 113 17.97 11.77 6.21
N TRP A 114 18.26 11.52 4.92
CA TRP A 114 17.22 11.42 3.88
C TRP A 114 16.29 10.22 4.07
N CYS A 115 16.67 9.23 4.87
CA CYS A 115 15.78 8.11 5.23
C CYS A 115 14.60 8.54 6.15
N ALA A 116 14.70 9.69 6.81
CA ALA A 116 13.73 10.12 7.82
C ALA A 116 12.60 11.01 7.29
N ASP A 117 12.74 11.59 6.08
CA ASP A 117 11.87 12.66 5.61
C ASP A 117 10.89 12.21 4.50
N LEU A 118 10.02 11.27 4.86
CA LEU A 118 8.80 10.98 4.09
C LEU A 118 7.59 11.44 4.89
N ARG A 119 7.16 12.68 4.62
CA ARG A 119 5.91 13.23 5.14
C ARG A 119 4.78 12.87 4.17
N ILE A 120 3.94 11.92 4.55
CA ILE A 120 2.70 11.63 3.83
C ILE A 120 1.74 12.80 4.06
N ARG A 121 1.18 13.32 2.96
CA ARG A 121 0.24 14.45 2.92
C ARG A 121 -1.02 14.11 3.73
N GLN A 122 -1.17 14.68 4.93
CA GLN A 122 -2.42 14.60 5.70
C GLN A 122 -3.52 15.39 4.97
N ARG A 123 -4.77 14.92 5.01
CA ARG A 123 -5.91 15.80 4.74
C ARG A 123 -6.15 16.68 5.98
N PRO A 124 -6.07 18.00 5.86
CA PRO A 124 -6.03 18.88 7.03
C PRO A 124 -7.33 18.98 7.84
N ASP A 125 -8.46 18.48 7.30
CA ASP A 125 -9.78 18.95 7.74
C ASP A 125 -10.37 18.17 8.94
N ALA A 126 -9.87 16.95 9.19
CA ALA A 126 -10.42 16.05 10.22
C ALA A 126 -9.65 16.10 11.56
N PHE A 127 -8.32 16.27 11.54
CA PHE A 127 -7.48 16.18 12.73
C PHE A 127 -7.46 17.46 13.59
N ALA A 128 -7.72 18.62 12.98
CA ALA A 128 -7.50 19.93 13.62
C ALA A 128 -8.53 20.32 14.70
N ARG A 129 -9.63 19.58 14.89
CA ARG A 129 -10.74 20.04 15.75
C ARG A 129 -10.68 19.63 17.22
N ARG A 130 -9.80 18.73 17.66
CA ARG A 130 -9.83 18.24 19.07
C ARG A 130 -8.52 18.12 19.82
N HIS A 131 -7.37 18.29 19.19
CA HIS A 131 -6.10 18.28 19.90
C HIS A 131 -5.30 19.52 19.51
N GLN A 132 -4.64 20.13 20.51
CA GLN A 132 -3.68 21.21 20.36
C GLN A 132 -2.57 20.79 19.38
N ALA A 133 -2.83 20.90 18.08
CA ALA A 133 -1.83 20.85 17.06
C ALA A 133 -1.09 22.17 17.16
N VAL A 134 0.18 22.10 17.59
CA VAL A 134 1.11 23.22 17.50
C VAL A 134 1.04 23.76 16.07
N PRO A 135 0.79 25.07 15.86
CA PRO A 135 0.76 25.61 14.52
C PRO A 135 2.12 25.37 13.86
N ALA A 136 2.12 24.82 12.65
CA ALA A 136 3.33 24.69 11.85
C ALA A 136 3.89 26.10 11.58
N ALA A 137 4.83 26.53 12.41
CA ALA A 137 5.56 27.76 12.21
C ALA A 137 6.44 27.63 10.96
N GLY A 138 6.25 28.57 10.03
CA GLY A 138 7.28 28.96 9.07
C GLY A 138 7.25 28.21 7.74
N ALA A 139 6.78 28.89 6.70
CA ALA A 139 7.08 28.59 5.31
C ALA A 139 8.61 28.67 5.07
N GLY A 140 9.32 27.55 5.25
CA GLY A 140 10.73 27.41 4.95
C GLY A 140 10.95 27.12 3.47
N ARG A 141 11.55 28.08 2.74
CA ARG A 141 11.95 27.92 1.33
C ARG A 141 12.89 26.72 1.14
N VAL A 142 12.63 25.92 0.11
CA VAL A 142 13.53 24.89 -0.42
C VAL A 142 14.82 25.56 -0.91
N ARG A 143 15.94 25.38 -0.22
CA ARG A 143 17.28 25.63 -0.80
C ARG A 143 17.79 24.34 -1.42
N ARG A 144 18.06 24.36 -2.73
CA ARG A 144 18.83 23.31 -3.41
C ARG A 144 20.27 23.39 -2.91
N CYS A 145 20.80 22.30 -2.34
CA CYS A 145 22.23 22.14 -2.16
C CYS A 145 22.86 21.82 -3.52
N SER A 146 23.58 22.78 -4.08
CA SER A 146 24.54 22.55 -5.17
C SER A 146 25.73 21.77 -4.61
N GLY A 147 25.98 20.59 -5.17
CA GLY A 147 27.14 19.79 -4.81
C GLY A 147 28.44 20.41 -5.35
N SER A 148 29.49 20.38 -4.54
CA SER A 148 30.87 20.40 -5.00
C SER A 148 31.53 19.09 -4.57
N ARG A 149 32.35 18.56 -5.48
CA ARG A 149 33.07 17.29 -5.41
C ARG A 149 33.99 17.19 -4.21
#